data_AF-A0A535ZMV2-F1
#
_entry.id   AF-A0A535ZMV2-F1
#
_cell.length_a   1.000
_cell.length_b   1.000
_cell.length_c   1.000
_cell.angle_alpha   90.00
_cell.angle_beta   90.00
_cell.angle_gamma   90.00
#
_symmetry.space_group_name_H-M   'P 1'
#
loop_
_entity.id
_entity.type
_entity.pdbx_description
1 polymer ?
#
loop_
_entity_poly.entity_id
_entity_poly.type
_entity_poly.pdbx_seq_one_letter_code
_entity_poly.pdbx_strand_id
1 'polypeptide(L)'
;MALTGLRDDYRHDGRVLFELLNTRGHDGSILDLAEVYKQINAPVGAFGMATVRGATTAIESGNASDDSRYSNFDAKLTSLTNDRNALALKISNLLEAVAFDKANASRVQDLIDQAQGILARANQLAG
;
A
#
# COMPACT_ATOMS: atom_id res chain seq x y z
N MET A 1 5.66 39.96 -13.60
CA MET A 1 5.32 38.54 -13.81
C MET A 1 5.20 37.89 -12.44
N ALA A 2 3.99 37.53 -12.02
CA ALA A 2 3.77 36.84 -10.76
C ALA A 2 3.88 35.33 -11.01
N LEU A 3 4.75 34.64 -10.27
CA LEU A 3 4.68 33.18 -10.16
C LEU A 3 3.32 32.86 -9.55
N THR A 4 2.37 32.44 -10.38
CA THR A 4 1.12 31.85 -9.92
C THR A 4 1.51 30.60 -9.16
N GLY A 5 1.37 30.63 -7.83
CA GLY A 5 1.56 29.49 -6.94
C GLY A 5 0.53 28.41 -7.20
N LEU A 6 0.57 27.82 -8.41
CA LEU A 6 -0.23 26.69 -8.82
C LEU A 6 0.32 25.50 -8.03
N ARG A 7 -0.35 25.20 -6.92
CA ARG A 7 -0.32 23.84 -6.35
C ARG A 7 -0.99 22.95 -7.39
N ASP A 8 -0.22 22.00 -7.91
CA ASP A 8 -0.78 20.90 -8.70
C ASP A 8 -1.77 20.14 -7.79
N ASP A 9 -3.03 20.06 -8.19
CA ASP A 9 -4.08 19.32 -7.48
C ASP A 9 -4.18 17.86 -7.97
N TYR A 10 -3.29 17.45 -8.88
CA TYR A 10 -3.19 16.08 -9.33
C TYR A 10 -2.67 15.18 -8.21
N ARG A 11 -3.55 14.33 -7.68
CA ARG A 11 -3.15 13.25 -6.77
C ARG A 11 -2.38 12.20 -7.56
N HIS A 12 -1.06 12.17 -7.38
CA HIS A 12 -0.20 11.27 -8.13
C HIS A 12 -0.52 9.81 -7.78
N ASP A 13 -0.86 8.99 -8.79
CA ASP A 13 -0.90 7.54 -8.61
C ASP A 13 0.53 7.00 -8.71
N GLY A 14 1.12 6.70 -7.55
CA GLY A 14 2.53 6.38 -7.41
C GLY A 14 3.12 6.92 -6.12
N ARG A 15 4.45 6.95 -6.01
CA ARG A 15 5.14 7.63 -4.91
C ARG A 15 6.29 8.46 -5.45
N VAL A 16 6.63 9.49 -4.70
CA VAL A 16 7.87 10.24 -4.89
C VAL A 16 9.07 9.29 -4.80
N LEU A 17 10.00 9.40 -5.76
CA LEU A 17 11.27 8.67 -5.77
C LEU A 17 12.28 9.38 -4.85
N PHE A 18 12.10 9.21 -3.54
CA PHE A 18 12.99 9.77 -2.52
C PHE A 18 14.45 9.37 -2.72
N GLU A 19 14.70 8.23 -3.36
CA GLU A 19 16.04 7.75 -3.73
C GLU A 19 16.77 8.68 -4.70
N LEU A 20 16.02 9.36 -5.59
CA LEU A 20 16.55 10.26 -6.60
C LEU A 20 16.56 11.73 -6.11
N LEU A 21 15.70 12.08 -5.15
CA LEU A 21 15.68 13.41 -4.52
C LEU A 21 16.83 13.66 -3.54
N ASN A 22 17.76 12.70 -3.40
CA ASN A 22 18.85 12.76 -2.46
C ASN A 22 19.80 13.93 -2.75
N THR A 23 19.58 15.06 -2.07
CA THR A 23 20.69 15.96 -1.76
C THR A 23 20.88 16.27 -0.28
N ARG A 24 19.87 16.46 0.61
CA ARG A 24 20.18 16.89 2.01
C ARG A 24 19.13 16.56 3.10
N GLY A 25 18.92 15.27 3.44
CA GLY A 25 18.47 14.91 4.81
C GLY A 25 17.04 14.39 5.01
N HIS A 26 16.63 13.36 4.27
CA HIS A 26 15.42 12.60 4.63
C HIS A 26 15.78 11.42 5.55
N ASP A 27 15.03 11.25 6.65
CA ASP A 27 15.21 10.16 7.62
C ASP A 27 14.97 8.79 6.97
N GLY A 28 15.81 7.79 7.30
CA GLY A 28 15.72 6.42 6.73
C GLY A 28 14.33 5.78 6.89
N SER A 29 13.58 6.17 7.92
CA SER A 29 12.21 5.72 8.14
C SER A 29 11.23 6.15 7.03
N ILE A 30 11.47 7.27 6.35
CA ILE A 30 10.66 7.68 5.19
C ILE A 30 10.90 6.76 4.00
N LEU A 31 12.15 6.30 3.80
CA LEU A 31 12.47 5.31 2.76
C LEU A 31 11.81 3.96 3.07
N ASP A 32 11.83 3.53 4.34
CA ASP A 32 11.15 2.30 4.76
C ASP A 32 9.63 2.37 4.54
N LEU A 33 9.01 3.52 4.86
CA LEU A 33 7.59 3.76 4.61
C LEU A 33 7.27 3.76 3.12
N ALA A 34 8.11 4.42 2.33
CA ALA A 34 7.98 4.40 0.90
C ALA A 34 8.03 2.94 0.40
N GLU A 35 9.03 2.16 0.83
CA GLU A 35 9.23 0.77 0.42
C GLU A 35 8.04 -0.11 0.74
N VAL A 36 7.53 -0.07 1.98
CA VAL A 36 6.35 -0.86 2.34
C VAL A 36 5.10 -0.41 1.58
N TYR A 37 4.98 0.89 1.24
CA TYR A 37 3.91 1.38 0.38
C TYR A 37 3.92 0.72 -1.01
N LYS A 38 5.09 0.56 -1.64
CA LYS A 38 5.19 -0.21 -2.90
C LYS A 38 4.70 -1.63 -2.72
N GLN A 39 5.09 -2.30 -1.63
CA GLN A 39 4.72 -3.69 -1.38
C GLN A 39 3.21 -3.90 -1.19
N ILE A 40 2.50 -2.92 -0.62
CA ILE A 40 1.04 -3.02 -0.43
C ILE A 40 0.25 -2.50 -1.63
N ASN A 41 0.77 -1.55 -2.42
CA ASN A 41 0.00 -0.85 -3.44
C ASN A 41 0.26 -1.33 -4.88
N ALA A 42 1.48 -1.80 -5.18
CA ALA A 42 1.82 -2.26 -6.53
C ALA A 42 1.08 -3.58 -6.86
N PRO A 43 0.61 -3.78 -8.11
CA PRO A 43 -0.03 -5.03 -8.52
C PRO A 43 0.85 -6.27 -8.31
N VAL A 44 2.17 -6.12 -8.50
CA VAL A 44 3.18 -7.18 -8.29
C VAL A 44 3.93 -7.03 -6.97
N GLY A 45 3.45 -6.18 -6.06
CA GLY A 45 3.96 -6.12 -4.69
C GLY A 45 3.54 -7.35 -3.88
N ALA A 46 4.12 -7.50 -2.69
CA ALA A 46 3.83 -8.64 -1.81
C ALA A 46 2.32 -8.85 -1.54
N PHE A 47 1.54 -7.77 -1.42
CA PHE A 47 0.09 -7.88 -1.27
C PHE A 47 -0.56 -8.54 -2.50
N GLY A 48 -0.36 -7.97 -3.70
CA GLY A 48 -0.96 -8.48 -4.92
C GLY A 48 -0.55 -9.92 -5.25
N MET A 49 0.72 -10.27 -5.02
CA MET A 49 1.22 -11.64 -5.19
C MET A 49 0.55 -12.62 -4.23
N ALA A 50 0.35 -12.24 -2.96
CA ALA A 50 -0.36 -13.08 -1.99
C ALA A 50 -1.83 -13.27 -2.38
N THR A 51 -2.51 -12.20 -2.83
CA THR A 51 -3.94 -12.30 -3.22
C THR A 51 -4.15 -13.17 -4.45
N VAL A 52 -3.24 -13.11 -5.44
CA VAL A 52 -3.29 -14.00 -6.61
C VAL A 52 -3.07 -15.45 -6.18
N ARG A 53 -2.06 -15.73 -5.34
CA ARG A 53 -1.82 -17.08 -4.79
C ARG A 53 -3.06 -17.63 -4.07
N GLY A 54 -3.63 -16.84 -3.17
CA GLY A 54 -4.82 -17.23 -2.41
C GLY A 54 -6.05 -17.48 -3.29
N ALA A 55 -6.26 -16.65 -4.32
CA ALA A 55 -7.35 -16.83 -5.27
C ALA A 55 -7.19 -18.15 -6.04
N THR A 56 -5.98 -18.46 -6.52
CA THR A 56 -5.67 -19.74 -7.18
C THR A 56 -5.98 -20.92 -6.27
N THR A 57 -5.48 -20.91 -5.02
CA THR A 57 -5.74 -21.99 -4.06
C THR A 57 -7.23 -22.14 -3.74
N ALA A 58 -7.95 -21.03 -3.57
CA ALA A 58 -9.38 -21.07 -3.28
C ALA A 58 -10.18 -21.71 -4.43
N ILE A 59 -9.88 -21.33 -5.68
CA ILE A 59 -10.49 -21.90 -6.89
C ILE A 59 -10.15 -23.40 -7.02
N GLU A 60 -8.89 -23.78 -6.87
CA GLU A 60 -8.44 -25.18 -6.99
C GLU A 60 -9.05 -26.09 -5.91
N SER A 61 -9.41 -25.52 -4.76
CA SER A 61 -9.98 -26.26 -3.64
C SER A 61 -11.50 -26.48 -3.73
N GLY A 62 -12.17 -25.85 -4.70
CA GLY A 62 -13.61 -25.94 -4.95
C GLY A 62 -13.99 -26.95 -6.03
N ASN A 63 -15.28 -27.03 -6.34
CA ASN A 63 -15.80 -27.79 -7.49
C ASN A 63 -17.10 -27.18 -8.01
N ALA A 64 -17.62 -27.68 -9.14
CA ALA A 64 -18.81 -27.14 -9.79
C ALA A 64 -20.09 -27.14 -8.92
N SER A 65 -20.13 -27.92 -7.84
CA SER A 65 -21.27 -28.01 -6.92
C SER A 65 -21.00 -27.35 -5.55
N ASP A 66 -19.77 -26.89 -5.28
CA ASP A 66 -19.39 -26.22 -4.04
C ASP A 66 -18.26 -25.20 -4.26
N ASP A 67 -18.65 -23.93 -4.24
CA ASP A 67 -17.76 -22.76 -4.37
C ASP A 67 -17.70 -21.92 -3.09
N SER A 68 -18.10 -22.51 -1.96
CA SER A 68 -18.16 -21.81 -0.67
C SER A 68 -16.78 -21.33 -0.19
N ARG A 69 -15.71 -22.04 -0.55
CA ARG A 69 -14.33 -21.66 -0.23
C ARG A 69 -13.89 -20.39 -0.94
N TYR A 70 -14.14 -20.30 -2.25
CA TYR A 70 -13.86 -19.10 -3.03
C TYR A 70 -14.69 -17.92 -2.53
N SER A 71 -15.99 -18.11 -2.30
CA SER A 71 -16.87 -17.05 -1.77
C SER A 71 -16.39 -16.51 -0.41
N ASN A 72 -15.95 -17.40 0.48
CA ASN A 72 -15.39 -17.00 1.78
C ASN A 72 -14.03 -16.30 1.65
N PHE A 73 -13.18 -16.74 0.72
CA PHE A 73 -11.91 -16.08 0.41
C PHE A 73 -12.15 -14.67 -0.13
N ASP A 74 -13.05 -14.53 -1.11
CA ASP A 74 -13.35 -13.26 -1.78
C ASP A 74 -13.93 -12.22 -0.79
N ALA A 75 -14.80 -12.64 0.12
CA ALA A 75 -15.31 -11.76 1.19
C ALA A 75 -14.19 -11.25 2.10
N LYS A 76 -13.24 -12.12 2.50
CA LYS A 76 -12.08 -11.73 3.31
C LYS A 76 -11.11 -10.84 2.53
N LEU A 77 -10.87 -11.15 1.26
CA LEU A 77 -10.03 -10.36 0.37
C LEU A 77 -10.60 -8.96 0.16
N THR A 78 -11.92 -8.85 -0.02
CA THR A 78 -12.62 -7.56 -0.14
C THR A 78 -12.40 -6.69 1.10
N SER A 79 -12.62 -7.26 2.29
CA SER A 79 -12.37 -6.54 3.55
C SER A 79 -10.91 -6.11 3.67
N LEU A 80 -9.96 -6.99 3.39
CA LEU A 80 -8.54 -6.69 3.47
C LEU A 80 -8.10 -5.64 2.43
N THR A 81 -8.69 -5.66 1.23
CA THR A 81 -8.45 -4.67 0.18
C THR A 81 -8.94 -3.29 0.60
N ASN A 82 -10.07 -3.20 1.29
CA ASN A 82 -10.56 -1.93 1.84
C ASN A 82 -9.61 -1.36 2.89
N ASP A 83 -9.12 -2.19 3.81
CA ASP A 83 -8.11 -1.80 4.80
C ASP A 83 -6.82 -1.31 4.12
N ARG A 84 -6.37 -2.04 3.09
CA ARG A 84 -5.20 -1.67 2.27
C ARG A 84 -5.40 -0.32 1.61
N ASN A 85 -6.53 -0.11 0.94
CA ASN A 85 -6.80 1.14 0.21
C ASN A 85 -6.82 2.35 1.16
N ALA A 86 -7.45 2.20 2.33
CA ALA A 86 -7.46 3.24 3.35
C ALA A 86 -6.06 3.57 3.89
N LEU A 87 -5.22 2.54 4.09
CA LEU A 87 -3.84 2.75 4.52
C LEU A 87 -2.97 3.36 3.41
N ALA A 88 -3.07 2.87 2.19
CA ALA A 88 -2.34 3.36 1.03
C ALA A 88 -2.56 4.87 0.84
N LEU A 89 -3.80 5.34 0.98
CA LEU A 89 -4.13 6.76 0.93
C LEU A 89 -3.45 7.57 2.06
N LYS A 90 -3.41 7.05 3.28
CA LYS A 90 -2.71 7.72 4.40
C LYS A 90 -1.21 7.83 4.13
N ILE A 91 -0.61 6.77 3.59
CA ILE A 91 0.82 6.74 3.30
C ILE A 91 1.17 7.67 2.15
N SER A 92 0.44 7.63 1.04
CA SER A 92 0.69 8.50 -0.11
C SER A 92 0.63 9.98 0.29
N ASN A 93 -0.40 10.37 1.05
CA ASN A 93 -0.55 11.75 1.52
C ASN A 93 0.60 12.18 2.44
N LEU A 94 1.11 11.28 3.30
CA LEU A 94 2.27 11.60 4.15
C LEU A 94 3.54 11.76 3.31
N LEU A 95 3.79 10.85 2.37
CA LEU A 95 4.96 10.92 1.50
C LEU A 95 4.95 12.21 0.66
N GLU A 96 3.81 12.59 0.08
CA GLU A 96 3.66 13.87 -0.63
C GLU A 96 3.93 15.07 0.30
N ALA A 97 3.32 15.09 1.49
CA ALA A 97 3.48 16.20 2.43
C ALA A 97 4.93 16.34 2.95
N VAL A 98 5.65 15.23 3.16
CA VAL A 98 7.06 15.25 3.54
C VAL A 98 7.93 15.76 2.39
N ALA A 99 7.63 15.34 1.15
CA ALA A 99 8.39 15.75 -0.03
C ALA A 99 8.26 17.24 -0.36
N PHE A 100 7.06 17.83 -0.18
CA PHE A 100 6.76 19.17 -0.69
C PHE A 100 6.42 20.22 0.38
N ASP A 101 5.90 19.82 1.54
CA ASP A 101 5.34 20.75 2.54
C ASP A 101 6.11 20.77 3.87
N LYS A 102 7.29 20.13 3.96
CA LYS A 102 8.09 20.00 5.21
C LYS A 102 7.27 19.44 6.39
N ALA A 103 6.37 18.49 6.09
CA ALA A 103 5.49 17.91 7.10
C ALA A 103 6.25 17.07 8.14
N ASN A 104 5.67 16.94 9.34
CA ASN A 104 6.22 16.12 10.41
C ASN A 104 6.04 14.62 10.12
N ALA A 105 7.12 13.85 10.26
CA ALA A 105 7.22 12.41 10.06
C ALA A 105 6.78 11.54 11.26
N SER A 106 6.10 12.09 12.27
CA SER A 106 5.78 11.40 13.54
C SER A 106 4.93 10.14 13.39
N ARG A 107 4.18 10.00 12.27
CA ARG A 107 3.30 8.86 11.99
C ARG A 107 3.97 7.75 11.18
N VAL A 108 5.22 7.94 10.77
CA VAL A 108 5.91 7.03 9.84
C VAL A 108 5.95 5.60 10.37
N GLN A 109 6.39 5.41 11.62
CA GLN A 109 6.49 4.08 12.20
C GLN A 109 5.12 3.38 12.31
N ASP A 110 4.11 4.11 12.78
CA ASP A 110 2.75 3.58 12.95
C ASP A 110 2.13 3.13 11.61
N LEU A 111 2.45 3.83 10.52
CA LEU A 111 2.02 3.45 9.17
C LEU A 111 2.80 2.26 8.61
N ILE A 112 4.11 2.16 8.92
CA ILE A 112 4.92 0.98 8.58
C ILE A 112 4.34 -0.26 9.26
N ASP A 113 4.06 -0.18 10.56
CA ASP A 113 3.53 -1.29 11.35
C ASP A 113 2.15 -1.74 10.83
N GLN A 114 1.27 -0.80 10.50
CA GLN A 114 -0.02 -1.09 9.85
C GLN A 114 0.17 -1.79 8.51
N ALA A 115 1.14 -1.36 7.69
CA ALA A 115 1.38 -1.95 6.38
C ALA A 115 1.93 -3.38 6.50
N GLN A 116 2.84 -3.61 7.44
CA GLN A 116 3.33 -4.95 7.78
C GLN A 116 2.19 -5.86 8.27
N GLY A 117 1.27 -5.33 9.08
CA GLY A 117 0.06 -6.06 9.50
C GLY A 117 -0.84 -6.48 8.34
N ILE A 118 -1.01 -5.61 7.33
CA ILE A 118 -1.75 -5.95 6.10
C ILE A 118 -1.05 -7.06 5.32
N LEU A 119 0.28 -6.98 5.17
CA LEU A 119 1.06 -8.02 4.47
C LEU A 119 0.99 -9.37 5.19
N ALA A 120 1.03 -9.38 6.53
CA ALA A 120 0.85 -10.59 7.32
C ALA A 120 -0.54 -11.20 7.10
N ARG A 121 -1.61 -10.40 7.17
CA ARG A 121 -2.99 -10.85 6.91
C ARG A 121 -3.17 -11.36 5.48
N ALA A 122 -2.54 -10.72 4.49
CA ALA A 122 -2.58 -11.17 3.09
C ALA A 122 -1.92 -12.55 2.94
N ASN A 123 -0.76 -12.76 3.55
CA ASN A 123 -0.09 -14.06 3.53
C ASN A 123 -0.90 -15.14 4.25
N GLN A 124 -1.50 -14.84 5.41
CA GLN A 124 -2.40 -15.77 6.11
C GLN A 124 -3.63 -16.15 5.28
N LEU A 125 -4.22 -15.17 4.58
CA LEU A 125 -5.36 -15.41 3.71
C LEU A 125 -4.99 -16.27 2.49
N ALA A 126 -3.76 -16.17 2.03
CA ALA A 126 -3.27 -16.88 0.86
C ALA A 126 -2.92 -18.36 1.12
N GLY A 127 -2.87 -18.79 2.38
CA GLY A 127 -2.34 -20.11 2.76
C GLY A 127 -0.83 -20.10 2.92
#